data_AF-A3DMS5-F1
#
_entry.id   AF-A3DMS5-F1
#
_cell.length_a   1.000
_cell.length_b   1.000
_cell.length_c   1.000
_cell.angle_alpha   90.00
_cell.angle_beta   90.00
_cell.angle_gamma   90.00
#
_symmetry.space_group_name_H-M   'P 1'
#
loop_
_entity.id
_entity.type
_entity.pdbx_description
1 polymer ?
#
loop_
_entity_poly.entity_id
_entity_poly.type
_entity_poly.pdbx_seq_one_letter_code
_entity_poly.pdbx_strand_id
1 'polypeptide(L)' 'MPVRGKPFKACRRCKALVDKNATECPYCGSRDLTEDWDGIIIIIDPESSEIAKILGFTKPGRYAIKVT' A
#
# COMPACT_ATOMS: atom_id res chain seq x y z
N MET A 1 6.35 -25.41 2.38
CA MET A 1 6.09 -24.65 3.62
C MET A 1 5.16 -23.50 3.26
N PRO A 2 3.99 -23.34 3.89
CA PRO A 2 3.14 -22.19 3.59
C PRO A 2 3.87 -20.94 4.07
N VAL A 3 3.96 -19.94 3.19
CA VAL A 3 4.57 -18.64 3.49
C VAL A 3 3.74 -18.01 4.60
N ARG A 4 4.16 -18.17 5.87
CA ARG A 4 3.49 -17.55 7.01
C ARG A 4 3.77 -16.05 6.97
N GLY A 5 2.79 -15.28 6.52
CA GLY A 5 2.81 -13.81 6.53
C GLY A 5 2.14 -13.20 5.30
N LYS A 6 1.66 -11.96 5.43
CA LYS A 6 1.11 -11.21 4.31
C LYS A 6 2.22 -11.03 3.24
N PRO A 7 1.89 -11.14 1.94
CA PRO A 7 2.90 -11.05 0.87
C PRO A 7 3.45 -9.62 0.67
N PHE A 8 2.82 -8.62 1.30
CA PHE A 8 3.18 -7.21 1.18
C PHE A 8 3.44 -6.58 2.54
N LYS A 9 4.26 -5.53 2.53
CA LYS A 9 4.36 -4.54 3.62
C LYS A 9 3.55 -3.31 3.23
N ALA A 10 2.96 -2.63 4.21
CA ALA A 10 2.33 -1.34 3.99
C ALA A 10 3.27 -0.21 4.44
N CYS A 11 3.33 0.86 3.65
CA CYS A 11 3.99 2.08 4.09
C CYS A 11 3.09 2.85 5.05
N ARG A 12 3.58 3.21 6.24
CA ARG A 12 2.79 3.97 7.23
C ARG A 12 2.48 5.39 6.77
N ARG A 13 3.31 5.96 5.89
CA ARG A 13 3.16 7.33 5.38
C ARG A 13 2.10 7.47 4.29
N CYS A 14 2.15 6.62 3.27
CA CYS A 14 1.26 6.73 2.11
C CYS A 14 0.30 5.56 1.94
N LYS A 15 0.33 4.59 2.86
CA LYS A 15 -0.48 3.36 2.86
C LYS A 15 -0.26 2.44 1.66
N ALA A 16 0.72 2.71 0.80
CA ALA A 16 1.02 1.85 -0.33
C ALA A 16 1.53 0.48 0.13
N LEU A 17 1.04 -0.57 -0.52
CA LEU A 17 1.52 -1.93 -0.36
C LEU A 17 2.71 -2.15 -1.30
N VAL A 18 3.82 -2.54 -0.70
CA VAL A 18 5.09 -2.82 -1.35
C VAL A 18 5.47 -4.27 -1.14
N ASP A 19 6.38 -4.78 -1.97
CA ASP A 19 6.92 -6.12 -1.79
C ASP A 19 7.50 -6.32 -0.38
N LYS A 20 7.36 -7.52 0.16
CA LYS A 20 7.86 -7.86 1.50
C LYS A 20 9.36 -7.58 1.67
N ASN A 21 10.12 -7.70 0.59
CA ASN A 21 11.58 -7.47 0.56
C ASN A 21 11.96 -6.00 0.27
N ALA A 22 10.98 -5.12 0.02
CA ALA A 22 11.26 -3.71 -0.20
C ALA A 22 11.79 -3.07 1.09
N THR A 23 12.88 -2.32 0.96
CA THR A 23 13.49 -1.52 2.04
C THR A 23 12.96 -0.09 2.07
N GLU A 24 12.41 0.38 0.95
CA GLU A 24 11.91 1.74 0.77
C GLU A 24 10.63 1.74 -0.05
N CYS A 25 9.72 2.66 0.27
CA CYS A 25 8.48 2.83 -0.47
C CYS A 25 8.74 3.53 -1.81
N PRO A 26 8.43 2.92 -2.97
CA PRO A 26 8.63 3.54 -4.29
C PRO A 26 7.66 4.71 -4.55
N TYR A 27 6.62 4.86 -3.73
CA TYR A 27 5.63 5.93 -3.89
C TYR A 27 6.05 7.23 -3.20
N CYS A 28 6.69 7.15 -2.03
CA CYS A 28 7.02 8.32 -1.19
C CYS A 28 8.46 8.37 -0.65
N GLY A 29 9.29 7.35 -0.92
CA GLY A 29 10.67 7.27 -0.43
C GLY A 29 10.82 6.97 1.07
N SER A 30 9.72 6.68 1.78
CA SER A 30 9.79 6.34 3.20
C SER A 30 10.26 4.90 3.43
N ARG A 31 11.09 4.71 4.46
CA ARG A 31 11.51 3.40 4.97
C ARG A 31 10.64 2.88 6.12
N ASP A 32 9.59 3.61 6.47
CA ASP A 32 8.64 3.26 7.53
C ASP A 32 7.57 2.32 6.96
N LEU A 33 7.91 1.03 6.95
CA LEU A 33 7.12 -0.06 6.40
C LEU A 33 6.72 -1.02 7.53
N THR A 34 5.47 -1.47 7.53
CA THR A 34 4.90 -2.39 8.51
C THR A 34 4.32 -3.63 7.83
N GLU A 35 4.38 -4.78 8.49
CA GLU A 35 3.67 -6.00 8.07
C GLU A 35 2.23 -6.03 8.61
N ASP A 36 1.92 -5.18 9.60
CA ASP A 36 0.60 -5.07 10.24
C ASP A 36 -0.27 -4.03 9.53
N TRP A 37 -0.99 -4.50 8.52
CA TRP A 37 -1.95 -3.71 7.77
C TRP A 37 -3.17 -4.54 7.41
N ASP A 38 -4.36 -3.96 7.37
CA ASP A 38 -5.59 -4.69 7.05
C ASP A 38 -6.41 -4.00 5.95
N GLY A 39 -7.06 -4.84 5.14
CA GLY A 39 -7.80 -4.42 3.96
C GLY A 39 -6.88 -4.02 2.80
N ILE A 40 -7.27 -4.40 1.59
CA ILE A 40 -6.56 -4.05 0.35
C ILE A 40 -7.49 -3.26 -0.57
N ILE A 41 -6.97 -2.17 -1.11
CA ILE A 41 -7.56 -1.40 -2.19
C ILE A 41 -6.60 -1.46 -3.36
N ILE A 42 -7.12 -1.76 -4.55
CA ILE A 42 -6.34 -1.75 -5.78
C ILE A 42 -6.89 -0.63 -6.65
N ILE A 43 -6.10 0.42 -6.81
CA ILE A 43 -6.42 1.54 -7.71
C ILE A 43 -5.81 1.22 -9.06
N ILE A 44 -6.66 0.93 -10.04
CA ILE A 44 -6.27 0.65 -11.42
C ILE A 44 -6.12 1.97 -12.19
N ASP A 45 -7.14 2.83 -12.10
CA ASP A 45 -7.16 4.14 -12.72
C ASP A 45 -7.57 5.21 -11.69
N PRO A 46 -6.63 6.05 -11.22
CA PRO A 46 -6.93 7.08 -10.23
C PRO A 46 -7.79 8.23 -10.79
N GLU A 47 -7.78 8.47 -12.10
CA GLU A 47 -8.50 9.60 -12.71
C GLU A 47 -10.01 9.34 -12.78
N SER A 48 -10.41 8.10 -13.09
CA SER A 48 -11.82 7.69 -13.11
C SER A 48 -12.36 7.19 -11.76
N SER A 49 -11.49 6.84 -10.81
CA SER A 49 -11.90 6.29 -9.52
C SER A 49 -12.25 7.38 -8.51
N GLU A 50 -13.52 7.44 -8.12
CA GLU A 50 -13.98 8.32 -7.04
C GLU A 50 -13.36 7.95 -5.69
N ILE A 51 -13.15 6.64 -5.44
CA ILE A 51 -12.45 6.15 -4.25
C ILE A 51 -11.02 6.66 -4.20
N ALA A 52 -10.30 6.66 -5.34
CA ALA A 52 -8.94 7.19 -5.40
C ALA A 52 -8.91 8.69 -5.07
N LYS A 53 -9.88 9.47 -5.57
CA LYS A 53 -10.01 10.91 -5.30
C LYS A 53 -10.29 11.20 -3.83
N ILE A 54 -11.24 10.47 -3.23
CA ILE A 54 -11.59 10.62 -1.81
C ILE A 54 -10.37 10.32 -0.91
N LEU A 55 -9.59 9.30 -1.28
CA LEU A 55 -8.41 8.88 -0.51
C LEU A 55 -7.13 9.65 -0.88
N GLY A 56 -7.17 10.53 -1.88
CA GLY A 56 -6.02 11.29 -2.36
C GLY A 56 -4.95 10.44 -3.06
N PHE A 57 -5.30 9.26 -3.57
CA PHE A 57 -4.38 8.40 -4.32
C PHE A 57 -4.29 8.86 -5.77
N THR A 58 -3.14 9.42 -6.14
CA THR A 58 -2.87 9.94 -7.49
C THR A 58 -2.11 8.97 -8.39
N LYS A 59 -1.66 7.84 -7.84
CA LYS A 59 -0.89 6.83 -8.56
C LYS A 59 -1.63 5.50 -8.55
N PRO A 60 -1.61 4.74 -9.66
CA PRO A 60 -2.11 3.38 -9.66
C PRO A 60 -1.24 2.50 -8.77
N GLY A 61 -1.89 1.58 -8.05
CA GLY A 61 -1.19 0.79 -7.04
C GLY A 61 -2.11 0.04 -6.10
N ARG A 62 -1.46 -0.73 -5.23
CA ARG A 62 -2.12 -1.44 -4.14
C ARG A 62 -1.90 -0.63 -2.86
N TYR A 63 -2.96 -0.43 -2.11
CA TYR A 63 -2.96 0.36 -0.89
C TYR A 63 -3.66 -0.41 0.23
N ALA A 64 -3.22 -0.19 1.46
CA ALA A 64 -3.87 -0.72 2.65
C ALA A 64 -4.93 0.27 3.16
N ILE A 65 -6.05 -0.26 3.66
CA ILE A 65 -7.11 0.57 4.27
C ILE A 65 -6.65 1.05 5.65
N LYS A 66 -6.20 0.10 6.46
CA LYS A 66 -5.69 0.32 7.82
C LYS A 66 -4.23 -0.10 7.87
N VAL A 67 -3.39 0.75 8.45
CA VAL A 67 -1.97 0.50 8.66
C VAL A 67 -1.67 0.77 10.13
N THR A 68 -0.98 -0.15 10.80
CA THR A 68 -0.65 -0.07 12.24
C THR A 68 0.85 0.03 12.46
#